data_AF-A0A2P2IEV8-F1
#
_entry.id   AF-A0A2P2IEV8-F1
#
_cell.length_a   1.000
_cell.length_b   1.000
_cell.length_c   1.000
_cell.angle_alpha   90.00
_cell.angle_beta   90.00
_cell.angle_gamma   90.00
#
_symmetry.space_group_name_H-M   'P 1'
#
loop_
_entity.id
_entity.type
_entity.pdbx_description
1 polymer ?
#
loop_
_entity_poly.entity_id
_entity_poly.type
_entity_poly.pdbx_seq_one_letter_code
_entity_poly.pdbx_strand_id
1 'polypeptide(L)'
;RRKSFYRRDAMGSTTSKDIPKISRHELASAEGICCAIDGKVYDLTRFASLHPGGEEVLREVSGTDASEEFEAAFHSENAISLMDQYCIGELVDTAEVPSPVGDSSCSDALPDPSVSSASVEPITKECCSEEPNSQQIHVKVLYGSQTGTARNFAKSLALQIGGRFEGKIRSSTAIAMDDIDPEDLSSESLIIILLSTYSEGNPAKNAEFFSNWIRDAVSDWRVDNSFLRKLRFAIFGLGNSLYSDHYNEASRNLYQWLRKLSAHPLLPPYDGDNSIERSDSGSLETDFQSFGESLLSQIELAINDPSYFPDDVEVPEVKEFEDVPENLQYEDLGDEDEQKVQDQESSLVDLEELGSVMKEQKKHKEQLVEEKKKEILREMVTPALRRNLTKQGYRIIGSHSGVKMCRWTKAMLRGRGGCYKHTFYGISSYQCMEMTPSLACANKCVFCWRHHTNPVGREWRWVMDPPEFLLEEATKNHRQL
;
A
#
# COMPACT_ATOMS: atom_id res chain seq x y z
N ARG A 1 27.65 -41.37 -33.45
CA ARG A 1 28.96 -40.67 -33.46
C ARG A 1 28.63 -39.20 -33.75
N ARG A 2 28.84 -38.18 -32.91
CA ARG A 2 29.65 -37.95 -31.71
C ARG A 2 28.85 -37.07 -30.74
N LYS A 3 28.96 -37.34 -29.44
CA LYS A 3 28.62 -36.46 -28.32
C LYS A 3 29.86 -35.64 -27.96
N SER A 4 29.70 -34.35 -27.67
CA SER A 4 30.62 -33.48 -26.88
C SER A 4 30.06 -32.05 -26.94
N PHE A 5 30.07 -31.18 -25.94
CA PHE A 5 30.45 -31.20 -24.53
C PHE A 5 29.90 -29.83 -24.05
N TYR A 6 28.89 -29.79 -23.17
CA TYR A 6 28.62 -28.60 -22.37
C TYR A 6 28.78 -29.01 -20.92
N ARG A 7 29.94 -28.69 -20.35
CA ARG A 7 30.17 -28.73 -18.91
C ARG A 7 29.27 -27.66 -18.30
N ARG A 8 28.25 -28.09 -17.55
CA ARG A 8 27.65 -27.29 -16.50
C ARG A 8 28.64 -27.29 -15.34
N ASP A 9 29.38 -26.20 -15.18
CA ASP A 9 29.96 -25.91 -13.88
C ASP A 9 28.82 -25.36 -13.03
N ALA A 10 28.42 -26.15 -12.04
CA ALA A 10 27.47 -25.77 -11.02
C ALA A 10 28.13 -24.75 -10.10
N MET A 11 27.60 -23.52 -10.07
CA MET A 11 27.77 -22.65 -8.91
C MET A 11 26.48 -22.67 -8.10
N GLY A 12 26.64 -23.04 -6.84
CA GLY A 12 25.58 -23.46 -5.95
C GLY A 12 24.62 -22.34 -5.57
N SER A 13 23.39 -22.75 -5.28
CA SER A 13 22.40 -21.99 -4.52
C SER A 13 22.98 -21.64 -3.15
N THR A 14 23.33 -20.37 -2.96
CA THR A 14 23.77 -19.84 -1.67
C THR A 14 22.55 -19.42 -0.85
N THR A 15 22.37 -20.14 0.25
CA THR A 15 21.51 -19.76 1.37
C THR A 15 21.86 -18.36 1.87
N SER A 16 20.87 -17.59 2.32
CA SER A 16 20.88 -16.15 2.65
C SER A 16 21.81 -15.70 3.81
N LYS A 17 23.05 -16.20 3.91
CA LYS A 17 23.98 -15.84 5.00
C LYS A 17 25.39 -15.41 4.61
N ASP A 18 25.82 -15.47 3.36
CA ASP A 18 27.17 -15.04 2.98
C ASP A 18 27.18 -14.30 1.62
N ILE A 19 26.52 -13.14 1.52
CA ILE A 19 26.75 -12.22 0.39
C ILE A 19 27.95 -11.33 0.75
N PRO A 20 29.02 -11.28 -0.06
CA PRO A 20 30.20 -10.47 0.21
C PRO A 20 29.85 -8.99 0.37
N LYS A 21 30.41 -8.34 1.40
CA LYS A 21 30.32 -6.89 1.58
C LYS A 21 31.47 -6.22 0.84
N ILE A 22 31.15 -5.33 -0.09
CA ILE A 22 32.11 -4.64 -0.95
C ILE A 22 32.07 -3.16 -0.62
N SER A 23 33.22 -2.55 -0.31
CA SER A 23 33.32 -1.11 -0.05
C SER A 23 33.36 -0.29 -1.34
N ARG A 24 33.03 1.00 -1.26
CA ARG A 24 33.17 1.92 -2.42
C ARG A 24 34.58 1.93 -3.00
N HIS A 25 35.62 1.78 -2.17
CA HIS A 25 37.00 1.73 -2.64
C HIS A 25 37.31 0.44 -3.41
N GLU A 26 36.78 -0.69 -2.96
CA GLU A 26 36.90 -1.97 -3.67
C GLU A 26 36.11 -1.97 -4.98
N LEU A 27 34.92 -1.35 -5.00
CA LEU A 27 34.14 -1.16 -6.22
C LEU A 27 34.88 -0.30 -7.25
N ALA A 28 35.43 0.85 -6.83
CA ALA A 28 36.16 1.76 -7.71
C ALA A 28 37.48 1.16 -8.26
N SER A 29 38.03 0.17 -7.57
CA SER A 29 39.28 -0.51 -7.96
C SER A 29 39.05 -1.89 -8.59
N ALA A 30 37.79 -2.28 -8.84
CA ALA A 30 37.44 -3.59 -9.35
C ALA A 30 37.95 -3.79 -10.79
N GLU A 31 38.52 -4.95 -11.07
CA GLU A 31 38.87 -5.34 -12.44
C GLU A 31 37.61 -5.77 -13.19
N GLY A 32 37.27 -5.08 -14.29
CA GLY A 32 36.10 -5.38 -15.12
C GLY A 32 35.11 -4.22 -15.20
N ILE A 33 33.87 -4.53 -15.58
CA ILE A 33 32.76 -3.58 -15.62
C ILE A 33 31.85 -3.91 -14.44
N CYS A 34 32.06 -3.22 -13.33
CA CYS A 34 31.33 -3.45 -12.07
C CYS A 34 30.67 -2.15 -11.61
N CYS A 35 29.41 -2.19 -11.22
CA CYS A 35 28.72 -1.02 -10.66
C CYS A 35 27.80 -1.43 -9.51
N ALA A 36 27.42 -0.47 -8.67
CA ALA A 36 26.39 -0.69 -7.66
C ALA A 36 25.03 -0.17 -8.16
N ILE A 37 23.96 -0.91 -7.88
CA ILE A 37 22.58 -0.52 -8.17
C ILE A 37 21.74 -0.91 -6.95
N ASP A 38 21.02 0.04 -6.37
CA ASP A 38 20.18 -0.12 -5.17
C ASP A 38 20.90 -0.82 -4.00
N GLY A 39 22.18 -0.46 -3.79
CA GLY A 39 23.01 -1.00 -2.71
C GLY A 39 23.54 -2.43 -2.94
N LYS A 40 23.32 -3.03 -4.11
CA LYS A 40 23.93 -4.30 -4.52
C LYS A 40 24.99 -4.06 -5.58
N VAL A 41 26.06 -4.85 -5.56
CA VAL A 41 27.17 -4.75 -6.52
C VAL A 41 27.07 -5.85 -7.56
N TYR A 42 27.19 -5.47 -8.84
CA TYR A 42 27.04 -6.37 -9.99
C TYR A 42 28.31 -6.40 -10.83
N ASP A 43 28.74 -7.59 -11.26
CA ASP A 43 29.78 -7.76 -12.28
C ASP A 43 29.13 -7.97 -13.66
N LEU A 44 29.12 -6.90 -14.45
CA LEU A 44 28.52 -6.85 -15.78
C LEU A 44 29.52 -7.14 -16.89
N THR A 45 30.78 -7.51 -16.58
CA THR A 45 31.85 -7.72 -17.56
C THR A 45 31.45 -8.71 -18.65
N ARG A 46 30.73 -9.78 -18.28
CA ARG A 46 30.26 -10.82 -19.23
C ARG A 46 28.98 -10.42 -19.95
N PHE A 47 28.20 -9.50 -19.37
CA PHE A 47 26.94 -9.01 -19.94
C PHE A 47 27.16 -7.82 -20.88
N ALA A 48 28.27 -7.10 -20.76
CA ALA A 48 28.47 -5.83 -21.46
C ALA A 48 28.32 -5.91 -22.98
N SER A 49 28.82 -6.98 -23.61
CA SER A 49 28.64 -7.24 -25.06
C SER A 49 27.21 -7.60 -25.49
N LEU A 50 26.36 -7.97 -24.53
CA LEU A 50 24.95 -8.32 -24.74
C LEU A 50 24.01 -7.18 -24.29
N HIS A 51 24.55 -6.08 -23.77
CA HIS A 51 23.77 -4.97 -23.28
C HIS A 51 23.12 -4.21 -24.44
N PRO A 52 21.77 -4.11 -24.51
CA PRO A 52 21.08 -3.46 -25.63
C PRO A 52 21.42 -1.98 -25.80
N GLY A 53 21.82 -1.28 -24.73
CA GLY A 53 22.28 0.11 -24.76
C GLY A 53 23.74 0.29 -25.18
N GLY A 54 24.44 -0.80 -25.49
CA GLY A 54 25.87 -0.82 -25.82
C GLY A 54 26.77 -1.02 -24.60
N GLU A 55 28.02 -1.44 -24.84
CA GLU A 55 29.02 -1.64 -23.79
C GLU A 55 29.55 -0.31 -23.22
N GLU A 56 29.57 0.75 -24.03
CA GLU A 56 30.14 2.05 -23.65
C GLU A 56 29.43 2.67 -22.44
N VAL A 57 28.10 2.63 -22.40
CA VAL A 57 27.32 3.19 -21.28
C VAL A 57 27.58 2.46 -19.96
N LEU A 58 27.93 1.18 -19.99
CA LEU A 58 28.29 0.43 -18.79
C LEU A 58 29.72 0.74 -18.33
N ARG A 59 30.60 1.09 -19.27
CA ARG A 59 31.98 1.51 -18.96
C ARG A 59 32.01 2.89 -18.30
N GLU A 60 31.11 3.79 -18.69
CA GLU A 60 30.98 5.12 -18.09
C GLU A 60 30.63 5.08 -16.59
N VAL A 61 29.77 4.14 -16.20
CA VAL A 61 29.31 3.96 -14.81
C VAL A 61 30.08 2.89 -14.04
N SER A 62 31.15 2.35 -14.63
CA SER A 62 31.96 1.32 -13.98
C SER A 62 32.75 1.91 -12.81
N GLY A 63 32.70 1.23 -11.67
CA GLY A 63 33.35 1.62 -10.43
C GLY A 63 32.54 2.57 -9.56
N THR A 64 31.33 2.95 -9.98
CA THR A 64 30.45 3.88 -9.23
C THR A 64 29.13 3.24 -8.82
N ASP A 65 28.39 3.95 -7.97
CA ASP A 65 26.98 3.68 -7.73
C ASP A 65 26.19 4.29 -8.90
N ALA A 66 25.60 3.42 -9.70
CA ALA A 66 24.90 3.72 -10.94
C ALA A 66 23.37 3.64 -10.77
N SER A 67 22.87 3.70 -9.53
CA SER A 67 21.44 3.56 -9.22
C SER A 67 20.59 4.62 -9.94
N GLU A 68 21.07 5.86 -10.01
CA GLU A 68 20.36 6.96 -10.68
C GLU A 68 20.34 6.79 -12.20
N GLU A 69 21.48 6.43 -12.81
CA GLU A 69 21.60 6.17 -14.24
C GLU A 69 20.80 4.95 -14.67
N PHE A 70 20.78 3.90 -13.83
CA PHE A 70 20.01 2.69 -14.06
C PHE A 70 18.50 2.95 -14.03
N GLU A 71 18.02 3.74 -13.07
CA GLU A 71 16.62 4.17 -12.97
C GLU A 71 16.25 5.10 -14.14
N ALA A 72 17.13 6.04 -14.50
CA ALA A 72 16.91 6.99 -15.60
C ALA A 72 16.83 6.32 -16.99
N ALA A 73 17.48 5.16 -17.16
CA ALA A 73 17.44 4.39 -18.39
C ALA A 73 16.17 3.53 -18.56
N PHE A 74 15.30 3.46 -17.54
CA PHE A 74 14.00 2.76 -17.59
C PHE A 74 14.08 1.29 -18.07
N HIS A 75 14.79 0.46 -17.32
CA HIS A 75 14.92 -0.98 -17.62
C HIS A 75 13.64 -1.77 -17.26
N SER A 76 13.22 -2.69 -18.13
CA SER A 76 12.05 -3.58 -17.90
C SER A 76 12.25 -4.53 -16.70
N GLU A 77 11.17 -5.03 -16.08
CA GLU A 77 11.25 -6.00 -14.96
C GLU A 77 12.00 -7.29 -15.32
N ASN A 78 11.96 -7.71 -16.59
CA ASN A 78 12.75 -8.84 -17.09
C ASN A 78 14.24 -8.52 -17.08
N ALA A 79 14.63 -7.29 -17.41
CA ALA A 79 16.02 -6.85 -17.33
C ALA A 79 16.48 -6.77 -15.87
N ILE A 80 15.64 -6.25 -14.98
CA ILE A 80 15.92 -6.19 -13.53
C ILE A 80 16.11 -7.61 -12.95
N SER A 81 15.22 -8.54 -13.29
CA SER A 81 15.31 -9.93 -12.84
C SER A 81 16.54 -10.67 -13.42
N LEU A 82 17.00 -10.27 -14.61
CA LEU A 82 18.22 -10.82 -15.21
C LEU A 82 19.48 -10.39 -14.45
N MET A 83 19.47 -9.19 -13.83
CA MET A 83 20.62 -8.65 -13.09
C MET A 83 20.98 -9.49 -11.88
N ASP A 84 20.02 -10.16 -11.24
CA ASP A 84 20.25 -10.99 -10.04
C ASP A 84 21.32 -12.07 -10.29
N GLN A 85 21.50 -12.52 -11.54
CA GLN A 85 22.51 -13.51 -11.92
C GLN A 85 23.95 -12.96 -11.92
N TYR A 86 24.10 -11.64 -11.93
CA TYR A 86 25.38 -10.92 -11.97
C TYR A 86 25.73 -10.26 -10.63
N CYS A 87 24.89 -10.44 -9.61
CA CYS A 87 25.13 -9.89 -8.27
C CYS A 87 26.32 -10.60 -7.60
N ILE A 88 27.30 -9.82 -7.16
CA ILE A 88 28.53 -10.32 -6.52
C ILE A 88 28.65 -9.89 -5.05
N GLY A 89 27.84 -8.94 -4.59
CA GLY A 89 27.93 -8.44 -3.22
C GLY A 89 26.92 -7.35 -2.87
N GLU A 90 27.01 -6.86 -1.63
CA GLU A 90 26.30 -5.66 -1.16
C GLU A 90 27.30 -4.52 -0.94
N LEU A 91 26.93 -3.32 -1.39
CA LEU A 91 27.74 -2.12 -1.20
C LEU A 91 27.62 -1.67 0.25
N VAL A 92 28.75 -1.52 0.93
CA VAL A 92 28.81 -1.01 2.31
C VAL A 92 29.59 0.29 2.38
N ASP A 93 28.99 1.27 3.07
CA ASP A 93 29.64 2.54 3.38
C ASP A 93 30.57 2.34 4.57
N THR A 94 31.88 2.38 4.31
CA THR A 94 32.90 2.14 5.32
C THR A 94 32.95 3.27 6.34
N ALA A 95 32.30 3.05 7.47
CA ALA A 95 32.64 3.66 8.75
C ALA A 95 32.64 2.60 9.86
N GLU A 96 33.25 1.43 9.65
CA GLU A 96 33.57 0.48 10.74
C GLU A 96 34.46 -0.69 10.24
N VAL A 97 35.78 -0.48 10.18
CA VAL A 97 36.79 -1.54 10.37
C VAL A 97 37.97 -0.94 11.14
N PRO A 98 38.44 -1.53 12.26
CA PRO A 98 39.54 -0.98 13.04
C PRO A 98 40.87 -1.19 12.29
N SER A 99 41.59 -0.10 12.06
CA SER A 99 42.95 -0.12 11.49
C SER A 99 44.00 -0.18 12.62
N PRO A 100 45.17 -0.82 12.39
CA PRO A 100 46.17 -1.05 13.41
C PRO A 100 46.97 0.21 13.76
N VAL A 101 47.46 0.21 14.99
CA VAL A 101 48.12 1.32 15.69
C VAL A 101 49.58 1.50 15.27
N GLY A 102 50.04 2.77 15.29
CA GLY A 102 51.44 3.18 15.40
C GLY A 102 51.89 4.12 14.27
N ASP A 103 52.56 5.25 14.48
CA ASP A 103 52.91 6.02 15.68
C ASP A 103 53.43 7.40 15.21
N SER A 104 53.47 8.38 16.13
CA SER A 104 54.41 9.53 16.21
C SER A 104 53.97 10.99 15.88
N SER A 105 53.68 11.72 16.98
CA SER A 105 54.18 13.06 17.45
C SER A 105 54.01 14.33 16.58
N CYS A 106 53.24 15.34 17.05
CA CYS A 106 53.64 16.61 17.76
C CYS A 106 54.30 17.67 16.84
N SER A 107 54.03 18.99 16.88
CA SER A 107 53.39 19.86 17.87
C SER A 107 53.11 21.28 17.30
N ASP A 108 52.36 22.07 18.09
CA ASP A 108 52.50 23.52 18.36
C ASP A 108 51.88 24.64 17.49
N ALA A 109 51.03 25.40 18.19
CA ALA A 109 51.01 26.87 18.38
C ALA A 109 50.26 27.81 17.40
N LEU A 110 49.24 28.46 17.98
CA LEU A 110 48.68 29.79 17.66
C LEU A 110 49.65 30.92 18.13
N PRO A 111 49.57 32.20 17.68
CA PRO A 111 48.37 33.05 17.71
C PRO A 111 48.15 34.17 16.65
N ASP A 112 46.94 34.74 16.73
CA ASP A 112 46.35 35.99 16.16
C ASP A 112 47.26 37.25 16.28
N PRO A 113 47.05 38.43 15.61
CA PRO A 113 45.77 39.19 15.59
C PRO A 113 45.45 40.10 14.36
N SER A 114 44.22 40.66 14.31
CA SER A 114 43.89 42.12 14.18
C SER A 114 42.77 42.57 13.17
N VAL A 115 41.61 42.95 13.75
CA VAL A 115 40.73 44.15 13.64
C VAL A 115 40.63 45.00 12.34
N SER A 116 39.39 45.23 11.82
CA SER A 116 38.73 46.58 11.76
C SER A 116 37.29 46.64 11.17
N SER A 117 36.44 47.41 11.89
CA SER A 117 35.22 48.24 11.62
C SER A 117 34.50 48.21 10.25
N ALA A 118 33.17 48.40 10.10
CA ALA A 118 32.29 49.38 10.76
C ALA A 118 30.76 49.17 10.53
N SER A 119 29.96 49.60 11.53
CA SER A 119 28.65 50.31 11.50
C SER A 119 27.37 49.72 10.87
N VAL A 120 26.39 49.39 11.74
CA VAL A 120 24.94 49.53 11.46
C VAL A 120 24.22 49.95 12.76
N GLU A 121 23.36 50.98 12.67
CA GLU A 121 22.33 51.31 13.66
C GLU A 121 20.94 51.50 12.98
N PRO A 122 19.83 51.41 13.73
CA PRO A 122 18.64 50.64 13.32
C PRO A 122 17.38 51.50 13.13
N ILE A 123 16.46 51.09 12.24
CA ILE A 123 15.10 51.66 12.16
C ILE A 123 14.05 50.58 11.86
N THR A 124 13.25 50.32 12.91
CA THR A 124 11.82 49.95 12.99
C THR A 124 11.20 48.89 12.08
N LYS A 125 10.73 47.83 12.74
CA LYS A 125 9.60 46.98 12.33
C LYS A 125 8.40 47.82 11.93
N GLU A 126 8.03 47.73 10.66
CA GLU A 126 6.67 47.99 10.22
C GLU A 126 6.13 46.76 9.50
N CYS A 127 4.90 46.47 9.86
CA CYS A 127 4.11 45.30 9.52
C CYS A 127 3.70 45.39 8.06
N CYS A 128 4.21 44.51 7.20
CA CYS A 128 3.57 44.21 5.93
C CYS A 128 2.64 43.01 6.17
N SER A 129 1.35 43.30 6.20
CA SER A 129 0.28 42.33 6.16
C SER A 129 0.50 41.35 5.00
N GLU A 130 0.79 40.09 5.34
CA GLU A 130 0.60 38.98 4.42
C GLU A 130 -0.89 38.94 4.06
N GLU A 131 -1.20 39.22 2.80
CA GLU A 131 -2.53 39.01 2.22
C GLU A 131 -2.97 37.55 2.45
N PRO A 132 -4.23 37.28 2.78
CA PRO A 132 -4.67 35.95 3.16
C PRO A 132 -4.82 35.05 1.92
N ASN A 133 -4.02 33.98 1.91
CA ASN A 133 -4.37 32.64 1.40
C ASN A 133 -4.84 32.54 -0.06
N SER A 134 -3.88 32.50 -1.01
CA SER A 134 -4.12 31.79 -2.28
C SER A 134 -4.39 30.32 -1.94
N GLN A 135 -5.62 29.84 -2.17
CA GLN A 135 -6.01 28.44 -1.96
C GLN A 135 -5.04 27.50 -2.69
N GLN A 136 -4.09 26.95 -1.94
CA GLN A 136 -3.08 26.07 -2.47
C GLN A 136 -3.70 24.70 -2.75
N ILE A 137 -3.75 24.31 -4.03
CA ILE A 137 -4.41 23.08 -4.48
C ILE A 137 -3.48 21.89 -4.25
N HIS A 138 -4.03 20.80 -3.70
CA HIS A 138 -3.37 19.51 -3.59
C HIS A 138 -3.93 18.57 -4.66
N VAL A 139 -3.03 17.87 -5.37
CA VAL A 139 -3.40 16.87 -6.37
C VAL A 139 -2.91 15.49 -5.92
N LYS A 140 -3.83 14.54 -5.82
CA LYS A 140 -3.51 13.14 -5.51
C LYS A 140 -3.66 12.29 -6.77
N VAL A 141 -2.59 11.61 -7.16
CA VAL A 141 -2.60 10.66 -8.28
C VAL A 141 -2.71 9.25 -7.72
N LEU A 142 -3.90 8.68 -7.75
CA LEU A 142 -4.20 7.35 -7.23
C LEU A 142 -3.88 6.28 -8.28
N TYR A 143 -3.27 5.17 -7.87
CA TYR A 143 -3.01 4.05 -8.76
C TYR A 143 -3.45 2.68 -8.24
N GLY A 144 -4.03 1.89 -9.13
CA GLY A 144 -4.31 0.46 -8.96
C GLY A 144 -3.48 -0.36 -9.96
N SER A 145 -2.54 -1.18 -9.49
CA SER A 145 -1.61 -1.93 -10.34
C SER A 145 -1.21 -3.27 -9.71
N GLN A 146 -1.03 -4.34 -10.50
CA GLN A 146 -0.37 -5.58 -10.05
C GLN A 146 1.08 -5.68 -10.54
N THR A 147 1.38 -5.22 -11.76
CA THR A 147 2.69 -5.34 -12.42
C THR A 147 3.45 -4.00 -12.51
N GLY A 148 3.01 -2.98 -11.78
CA GLY A 148 3.74 -1.71 -11.66
C GLY A 148 3.52 -0.67 -12.77
N THR A 149 2.95 -1.01 -13.94
CA THR A 149 2.77 -0.05 -15.05
C THR A 149 1.97 1.19 -14.63
N ALA A 150 0.79 1.01 -14.03
CA ALA A 150 -0.03 2.13 -13.55
C ALA A 150 0.65 2.94 -12.44
N ARG A 151 1.47 2.29 -11.61
CA ARG A 151 2.27 2.96 -10.56
C ARG A 151 3.32 3.89 -11.18
N ASN A 152 4.02 3.42 -12.21
CA ASN A 152 5.07 4.20 -12.87
C ASN A 152 4.48 5.38 -13.64
N PHE A 153 3.37 5.18 -14.36
CA PHE A 153 2.62 6.27 -14.99
C PHE A 153 2.11 7.28 -13.96
N ALA A 154 1.60 6.82 -12.81
CA ALA A 154 1.13 7.73 -11.75
C ALA A 154 2.26 8.58 -11.17
N LYS A 155 3.44 7.98 -10.93
CA LYS A 155 4.63 8.71 -10.47
C LYS A 155 5.09 9.75 -11.50
N SER A 156 5.20 9.35 -12.76
CA SER A 156 5.58 10.23 -13.86
C SER A 156 4.61 11.42 -13.98
N LEU A 157 3.30 11.14 -13.97
CA LEU A 157 2.28 12.18 -14.03
C LEU A 157 2.33 13.13 -12.83
N ALA A 158 2.54 12.58 -11.63
CA ALA A 158 2.65 13.40 -10.43
C ALA A 158 3.83 14.38 -10.51
N LEU A 159 4.98 13.94 -11.01
CA LEU A 159 6.16 14.79 -11.27
C LEU A 159 5.88 15.84 -12.33
N GLN A 160 5.24 15.46 -13.45
CA GLN A 160 4.88 16.39 -14.52
C GLN A 160 3.94 17.50 -14.04
N ILE A 161 2.92 17.16 -13.25
CA ILE A 161 1.98 18.14 -12.66
C ILE A 161 2.71 19.07 -11.69
N GLY A 162 3.58 18.52 -10.83
CA GLY A 162 4.36 19.29 -9.87
C GLY A 162 5.29 20.29 -10.55
N GLY A 163 5.99 19.87 -11.61
CA GLY A 163 6.90 20.74 -12.36
C GLY A 163 6.16 21.77 -13.22
N ARG A 164 5.07 21.40 -13.89
CA ARG A 164 4.35 22.31 -14.80
C ARG A 164 3.59 23.42 -14.06
N PHE A 165 3.09 23.14 -12.86
CA PHE A 165 2.28 24.06 -12.07
C PHE A 165 2.97 24.51 -10.78
N GLU A 166 4.30 24.58 -10.80
CA GLU A 166 5.10 25.05 -9.68
C GLU A 166 4.62 26.43 -9.19
N GLY A 167 4.45 26.56 -7.88
CA GLY A 167 3.92 27.77 -7.23
C GLY A 167 2.39 27.91 -7.22
N LYS A 168 1.65 27.18 -8.08
CA LYS A 168 0.18 27.14 -8.07
C LYS A 168 -0.38 25.89 -7.37
N ILE A 169 0.24 24.73 -7.61
CA ILE A 169 -0.08 23.46 -6.93
C ILE A 169 0.90 23.27 -5.77
N ARG A 170 0.38 23.05 -4.55
CA ARG A 170 1.21 22.89 -3.35
C ARG A 170 1.86 21.52 -3.26
N SER A 171 1.14 20.48 -3.67
CA SER A 171 1.71 19.13 -3.75
C SER A 171 1.01 18.31 -4.82
N SER A 172 1.80 17.48 -5.50
CA SER A 172 1.34 16.44 -6.41
C SER A 172 2.00 15.13 -5.98
N THR A 173 1.22 14.13 -5.59
CA THR A 173 1.75 12.87 -5.02
C THR A 173 1.07 11.66 -5.61
N ALA A 174 1.85 10.66 -6.01
CA ALA A 174 1.35 9.35 -6.39
C ALA A 174 1.10 8.48 -5.14
N ILE A 175 -0.10 7.93 -5.00
CA ILE A 175 -0.55 7.17 -3.83
C ILE A 175 -1.21 5.87 -4.31
N ALA A 176 -0.90 4.74 -3.66
CA ALA A 176 -1.56 3.48 -3.94
C ALA A 176 -3.01 3.51 -3.41
N MET A 177 -3.96 2.88 -4.12
CA MET A 177 -5.38 2.92 -3.70
C MET A 177 -5.67 2.23 -2.36
N ASP A 178 -4.79 1.36 -1.87
CA ASP A 178 -4.86 0.72 -0.56
C ASP A 178 -4.28 1.57 0.58
N ASP A 179 -3.56 2.64 0.26
CA ASP A 179 -3.02 3.60 1.22
C ASP A 179 -3.94 4.81 1.45
N ILE A 180 -5.10 4.87 0.80
CA ILE A 180 -6.11 5.92 0.97
C ILE A 180 -7.42 5.35 1.54
N ASP A 181 -8.00 6.06 2.51
CA ASP A 181 -9.36 5.77 2.97
C ASP A 181 -10.36 6.43 1.99
N PRO A 182 -11.26 5.68 1.32
CA PRO A 182 -12.24 6.26 0.41
C PRO A 182 -13.15 7.33 1.04
N GLU A 183 -13.33 7.32 2.38
CA GLU A 183 -14.08 8.36 3.08
C GLU A 183 -13.39 9.74 3.00
N ASP A 184 -12.06 9.76 2.93
CA ASP A 184 -11.26 10.98 2.87
C ASP A 184 -11.49 11.76 1.55
N LEU A 185 -11.99 11.09 0.50
CA LEU A 185 -12.31 11.70 -0.79
C LEU A 185 -13.31 12.86 -0.69
N SER A 186 -14.18 12.85 0.33
CA SER A 186 -15.15 13.92 0.59
C SER A 186 -14.49 15.27 0.92
N SER A 187 -13.22 15.25 1.34
CA SER A 187 -12.42 16.42 1.67
C SER A 187 -11.47 16.85 0.55
N GLU A 188 -11.29 16.01 -0.47
CA GLU A 188 -10.39 16.26 -1.59
C GLU A 188 -11.06 17.12 -2.67
N SER A 189 -10.25 17.98 -3.31
CA SER A 189 -10.71 18.83 -4.41
C SER A 189 -10.42 18.24 -5.79
N LEU A 190 -9.29 17.57 -5.95
CA LEU A 190 -8.85 17.03 -7.24
C LEU A 190 -8.06 15.73 -7.06
N ILE A 191 -8.53 14.67 -7.70
CA ILE A 191 -7.81 13.38 -7.81
C ILE A 191 -7.63 12.97 -9.26
N ILE A 192 -6.59 12.22 -9.55
CA ILE A 192 -6.36 11.60 -10.86
C ILE A 192 -6.19 10.11 -10.63
N ILE A 193 -6.85 9.27 -11.41
CA ILE A 193 -6.91 7.83 -11.18
C ILE A 193 -6.26 7.09 -12.34
N LEU A 194 -5.32 6.20 -12.06
CA LEU A 194 -4.77 5.25 -13.02
C LEU A 194 -5.11 3.84 -12.56
N LEU A 195 -5.96 3.12 -13.30
CA LEU A 195 -6.49 1.84 -12.87
C LEU A 195 -6.30 0.75 -13.91
N SER A 196 -5.54 -0.27 -13.56
CA SER A 196 -5.43 -1.49 -14.35
C SER A 196 -6.63 -2.42 -14.17
N THR A 197 -7.13 -2.97 -15.27
CA THR A 197 -8.17 -4.00 -15.31
C THR A 197 -7.54 -5.38 -15.46
N TYR A 198 -8.02 -6.36 -14.67
CA TYR A 198 -7.53 -7.74 -14.63
C TYR A 198 -8.68 -8.74 -14.90
N SER A 199 -8.59 -9.95 -14.35
CA SER A 199 -9.52 -11.06 -14.59
C SER A 199 -10.99 -10.66 -14.41
N GLU A 200 -11.82 -10.99 -15.40
CA GLU A 200 -13.28 -10.77 -15.37
C GLU A 200 -13.67 -9.29 -15.13
N GLY A 201 -12.89 -8.34 -15.66
CA GLY A 201 -13.20 -6.91 -15.54
C GLY A 201 -12.91 -6.32 -14.16
N ASN A 202 -12.33 -7.11 -13.25
CA ASN A 202 -12.03 -6.66 -11.90
C ASN A 202 -10.84 -5.71 -11.86
N PRO A 203 -10.81 -4.76 -10.90
CA PRO A 203 -9.67 -3.88 -10.69
C PRO A 203 -8.43 -4.66 -10.23
N ALA A 204 -7.26 -4.01 -10.30
CA ALA A 204 -6.06 -4.50 -9.63
C ALA A 204 -6.31 -4.80 -8.14
N LYS A 205 -5.61 -5.80 -7.58
CA LYS A 205 -5.81 -6.27 -6.20
C LYS A 205 -5.69 -5.15 -5.15
N ASN A 206 -4.74 -4.23 -5.33
CA ASN A 206 -4.55 -3.10 -4.42
C ASN A 206 -5.62 -1.99 -4.58
N ALA A 207 -6.47 -2.06 -5.61
CA ALA A 207 -7.58 -1.16 -5.86
C ALA A 207 -8.95 -1.78 -5.55
N GLU A 208 -9.02 -3.08 -5.29
CA GLU A 208 -10.26 -3.82 -5.10
C GLU A 208 -11.11 -3.26 -3.94
N PHE A 209 -10.47 -2.98 -2.79
CA PHE A 209 -11.16 -2.39 -1.65
C PHE A 209 -11.73 -1.00 -1.98
N PHE A 210 -10.93 -0.14 -2.61
CA PHE A 210 -11.32 1.21 -3.00
C PHE A 210 -12.51 1.19 -3.97
N SER A 211 -12.40 0.40 -5.04
CA SER A 211 -13.47 0.27 -6.05
C SER A 211 -14.76 -0.31 -5.48
N ASN A 212 -14.66 -1.35 -4.65
CA ASN A 212 -15.83 -1.95 -4.00
C ASN A 212 -16.49 -0.98 -3.04
N TRP A 213 -15.71 -0.21 -2.26
CA TRP A 213 -16.27 0.79 -1.35
C TRP A 213 -17.06 1.86 -2.10
N ILE A 214 -16.54 2.38 -3.22
CA ILE A 214 -17.21 3.40 -4.03
C ILE A 214 -18.49 2.83 -4.67
N ARG A 215 -18.45 1.59 -5.19
CA ARG A 215 -19.65 0.88 -5.67
C ARG A 215 -20.70 0.76 -4.58
N ASP A 216 -20.30 0.27 -3.40
CA ASP A 216 -21.22 0.02 -2.29
C ASP A 216 -21.82 1.35 -1.78
N ALA A 217 -21.04 2.44 -1.78
CA ALA A 217 -21.50 3.78 -1.41
C ALA A 217 -22.57 4.33 -2.37
N VAL A 218 -22.50 4.01 -3.66
CA VAL A 218 -23.56 4.37 -4.64
C VAL A 218 -24.88 3.67 -4.32
N SER A 219 -24.82 2.43 -3.85
CA SER A 219 -26.01 1.63 -3.52
C SER A 219 -26.52 1.85 -2.09
N ASP A 220 -25.73 2.49 -1.23
CA ASP A 220 -26.09 2.75 0.16
C ASP A 220 -26.92 4.02 0.29
N TRP A 221 -28.23 3.87 0.49
CA TRP A 221 -29.17 4.99 0.68
C TRP A 221 -28.80 5.95 1.83
N ARG A 222 -27.90 5.55 2.75
CA ARG A 222 -27.42 6.43 3.83
C ARG A 222 -26.33 7.38 3.37
N VAL A 223 -25.66 7.07 2.27
CA VAL A 223 -24.68 7.95 1.64
C VAL A 223 -25.45 8.88 0.73
N ASP A 224 -25.32 10.18 1.00
CA ASP A 224 -25.96 11.19 0.17
C ASP A 224 -25.31 11.19 -1.22
N ASN A 225 -26.12 11.24 -2.30
CA ASN A 225 -25.59 11.25 -3.66
C ASN A 225 -24.68 12.47 -3.94
N SER A 226 -24.68 13.50 -3.09
CA SER A 226 -23.76 14.65 -3.16
C SER A 226 -22.47 14.45 -2.35
N PHE A 227 -22.18 13.23 -1.88
CA PHE A 227 -21.01 12.89 -1.06
C PHE A 227 -19.70 13.40 -1.65
N LEU A 228 -19.52 13.27 -2.97
CA LEU A 228 -18.33 13.72 -3.69
C LEU A 228 -18.57 15.00 -4.52
N ARG A 229 -19.58 15.82 -4.20
CA ARG A 229 -19.93 17.01 -5.00
C ARG A 229 -18.80 18.03 -5.19
N LYS A 230 -17.80 18.02 -4.30
CA LYS A 230 -16.65 18.93 -4.36
C LYS A 230 -15.46 18.33 -5.10
N LEU A 231 -15.47 17.00 -5.28
CA LEU A 231 -14.39 16.26 -5.86
C LEU A 231 -14.40 16.42 -7.37
N ARG A 232 -13.27 16.84 -7.92
CA ARG A 232 -12.99 16.77 -9.36
C ARG A 232 -12.10 15.57 -9.63
N PHE A 233 -12.29 14.91 -10.76
CA PHE A 233 -11.46 13.75 -11.08
C PHE A 233 -11.20 13.53 -12.56
N ALA A 234 -10.16 12.77 -12.88
CA ALA A 234 -9.93 12.20 -14.20
C ALA A 234 -9.48 10.75 -14.03
N ILE A 235 -9.75 9.88 -15.01
CA ILE A 235 -9.37 8.48 -14.96
C ILE A 235 -8.71 8.03 -16.27
N PHE A 236 -7.62 7.28 -16.12
CA PHE A 236 -6.95 6.55 -17.19
C PHE A 236 -7.01 5.06 -16.87
N GLY A 237 -7.72 4.31 -17.71
CA GLY A 237 -7.77 2.86 -17.65
C GLY A 237 -6.56 2.24 -18.32
N LEU A 238 -5.96 1.22 -17.69
CA LEU A 238 -4.97 0.37 -18.34
C LEU A 238 -5.64 -0.98 -18.61
N GLY A 239 -5.93 -1.23 -19.88
CA GLY A 239 -6.60 -2.44 -20.34
C GLY A 239 -5.87 -3.09 -21.50
N ASN A 240 -6.45 -4.16 -22.02
CA ASN A 240 -5.99 -4.80 -23.23
C ASN A 240 -7.21 -5.23 -24.05
N SER A 241 -7.36 -4.67 -25.25
CA SER A 241 -8.54 -4.86 -26.10
C SER A 241 -8.72 -6.29 -26.60
N LEU A 242 -7.71 -7.16 -26.45
CA LEU A 242 -7.84 -8.60 -26.68
C LEU A 242 -8.81 -9.28 -25.70
N TYR A 243 -9.01 -8.69 -24.51
CA TYR A 243 -9.95 -9.16 -23.50
C TYR A 243 -11.32 -8.50 -23.68
N SER A 244 -11.83 -8.53 -24.92
CA SER A 244 -12.96 -7.76 -25.45
C SER A 244 -14.04 -7.39 -24.44
N ASP A 245 -14.60 -8.39 -23.79
CA ASP A 245 -15.82 -8.25 -22.97
C ASP A 245 -15.57 -7.48 -21.68
N HIS A 246 -14.30 -7.39 -21.27
CA HIS A 246 -13.83 -6.77 -20.03
C HIS A 246 -12.78 -5.67 -20.28
N TYR A 247 -12.69 -5.15 -21.51
CA TYR A 247 -11.73 -4.11 -21.87
C TYR A 247 -11.98 -2.81 -21.08
N ASN A 248 -11.01 -2.44 -20.23
CA ASN A 248 -11.06 -1.27 -19.35
C ASN A 248 -12.33 -1.19 -18.48
N GLU A 249 -12.92 -2.35 -18.15
CA GLU A 249 -14.17 -2.39 -17.41
C GLU A 249 -14.02 -1.82 -15.99
N ALA A 250 -12.91 -2.09 -15.30
CA ALA A 250 -12.70 -1.62 -13.94
C ALA A 250 -12.67 -0.08 -13.85
N SER A 251 -11.96 0.58 -14.77
CA SER A 251 -11.88 2.05 -14.84
C SER A 251 -13.21 2.68 -15.25
N ARG A 252 -13.90 2.10 -16.24
CA ARG A 252 -15.23 2.56 -16.68
C ARG A 252 -16.27 2.45 -15.56
N ASN A 253 -16.28 1.34 -14.82
CA ASN A 253 -17.17 1.15 -13.68
C ASN A 253 -16.88 2.18 -12.58
N LEU A 254 -15.62 2.34 -12.19
CA LEU A 254 -15.23 3.32 -11.18
C LEU A 254 -15.58 4.77 -11.59
N TYR A 255 -15.39 5.12 -12.86
CA TYR A 255 -15.80 6.42 -13.40
C TYR A 255 -17.29 6.68 -13.19
N GLN A 256 -18.14 5.71 -13.51
CA GLN A 256 -19.59 5.84 -13.35
C GLN A 256 -20.00 5.97 -11.89
N TRP A 257 -19.40 5.16 -11.00
CA TRP A 257 -19.75 5.20 -9.58
C TRP A 257 -19.36 6.53 -8.93
N LEU A 258 -18.18 7.09 -9.26
CA LEU A 258 -17.79 8.42 -8.81
C LEU A 258 -18.78 9.50 -9.27
N ARG A 259 -19.24 9.43 -10.52
CA ARG A 259 -20.28 10.36 -11.03
C ARG A 259 -21.62 10.21 -10.30
N LYS A 260 -22.04 8.98 -9.99
CA LYS A 260 -23.28 8.73 -9.22
C LYS A 260 -23.23 9.33 -7.81
N LEU A 261 -22.01 9.52 -7.25
CA LEU A 261 -21.76 10.25 -6.00
C LEU A 261 -21.51 11.76 -6.21
N SER A 262 -21.90 12.31 -7.38
CA SER A 262 -21.74 13.71 -7.79
C SER A 262 -20.29 14.20 -7.91
N ALA A 263 -19.31 13.32 -8.08
CA ALA A 263 -17.96 13.75 -8.46
C ALA A 263 -17.96 14.31 -9.90
N HIS A 264 -17.19 15.36 -10.13
CA HIS A 264 -17.17 16.09 -11.41
C HIS A 264 -15.96 15.67 -12.25
N PRO A 265 -16.14 15.00 -13.40
CA PRO A 265 -15.02 14.62 -14.25
C PRO A 265 -14.43 15.84 -14.97
N LEU A 266 -13.10 15.89 -15.10
CA LEU A 266 -12.39 16.87 -15.94
C LEU A 266 -12.32 16.42 -17.41
N LEU A 267 -12.38 15.11 -17.65
CA LEU A 267 -12.27 14.46 -18.95
C LEU A 267 -13.19 13.24 -18.99
N PRO A 268 -13.65 12.82 -20.18
CA PRO A 268 -14.17 11.47 -20.39
C PRO A 268 -13.18 10.40 -19.92
N PRO A 269 -13.64 9.17 -19.61
CA PRO A 269 -12.74 8.09 -19.27
C PRO A 269 -11.81 7.81 -20.47
N TYR A 270 -10.50 7.81 -20.22
CA TYR A 270 -9.50 7.44 -21.22
C TYR A 270 -9.18 5.95 -21.08
N ASP A 271 -9.26 5.21 -22.18
CA ASP A 271 -8.99 3.76 -22.20
C ASP A 271 -7.67 3.49 -22.91
N GLY A 272 -6.61 3.24 -22.13
CA GLY A 272 -5.32 2.82 -22.67
C GLY A 272 -5.33 1.36 -23.09
N ASP A 273 -4.77 1.07 -24.26
CA ASP A 273 -4.68 -0.28 -24.81
C ASP A 273 -3.25 -0.83 -24.81
N ASN A 274 -3.03 -1.92 -24.07
CA ASN A 274 -1.77 -2.67 -24.07
C ASN A 274 -1.66 -3.67 -25.24
N SER A 275 -2.61 -3.66 -26.19
CA SER A 275 -2.51 -4.44 -27.43
C SER A 275 -1.69 -3.70 -28.50
N ILE A 276 -0.66 -4.36 -29.03
CA ILE A 276 0.18 -3.81 -30.11
C ILE A 276 -0.56 -3.85 -31.46
N GLU A 277 -1.57 -4.72 -31.61
CA GLU A 277 -2.23 -4.98 -32.90
C GLU A 277 -3.47 -4.13 -33.18
N ARG A 278 -4.09 -3.51 -32.15
CA ARG A 278 -5.38 -2.80 -32.28
C ARG A 278 -5.45 -1.42 -31.61
N SER A 279 -4.34 -0.89 -31.12
CA SER A 279 -4.34 0.46 -30.55
C SER A 279 -4.55 1.51 -31.66
N ASP A 280 -5.54 2.39 -31.47
CA ASP A 280 -5.80 3.50 -32.39
C ASP A 280 -4.65 4.53 -32.39
N SER A 281 -3.82 4.53 -31.35
CA SER A 281 -2.69 5.45 -31.09
C SER A 281 -1.30 4.82 -31.22
N GLY A 282 -1.20 3.48 -31.37
CA GLY A 282 0.05 2.75 -31.58
C GLY A 282 0.73 2.16 -30.33
N SER A 283 0.44 2.63 -29.12
CA SER A 283 0.84 1.97 -27.85
C SER A 283 0.13 2.54 -26.62
N LEU A 284 0.16 1.77 -25.52
CA LEU A 284 -0.31 2.20 -24.20
C LEU A 284 0.36 3.50 -23.71
N GLU A 285 1.65 3.66 -23.98
CA GLU A 285 2.41 4.87 -23.63
C GLU A 285 1.92 6.09 -24.42
N THR A 286 1.53 5.89 -25.69
CA THR A 286 1.03 6.96 -26.54
C THR A 286 -0.37 7.41 -26.11
N ASP A 287 -1.22 6.47 -25.71
CA ASP A 287 -2.51 6.75 -25.06
C ASP A 287 -2.31 7.56 -23.77
N PHE A 288 -1.35 7.13 -22.95
CA PHE A 288 -1.04 7.80 -21.69
C PHE A 288 -0.50 9.23 -21.89
N GLN A 289 0.35 9.44 -22.89
CA GLN A 289 0.84 10.78 -23.25
C GLN A 289 -0.31 11.69 -23.69
N SER A 290 -1.21 11.19 -24.56
CA SER A 290 -2.37 11.94 -25.05
C SER A 290 -3.34 12.31 -23.92
N PHE A 291 -3.57 11.37 -22.99
CA PHE A 291 -4.30 11.63 -21.75
C PHE A 291 -3.63 12.70 -20.90
N GLY A 292 -2.31 12.61 -20.70
CA GLY A 292 -1.51 13.55 -19.93
C GLY A 292 -1.61 14.97 -20.48
N GLU A 293 -1.43 15.17 -21.78
CA GLU A 293 -1.53 16.50 -22.42
C GLU A 293 -2.93 17.11 -22.27
N SER A 294 -3.96 16.31 -22.50
CA SER A 294 -5.36 16.72 -22.34
C SER A 294 -5.66 17.10 -20.89
N LEU A 295 -5.20 16.29 -19.93
CA LEU A 295 -5.41 16.50 -18.51
C LEU A 295 -4.70 17.76 -18.01
N LEU A 296 -3.44 17.96 -18.39
CA LEU A 296 -2.67 19.15 -18.00
C LEU A 296 -3.36 20.41 -18.52
N SER A 297 -3.88 20.39 -19.74
CA SER A 297 -4.64 21.51 -20.31
C SER A 297 -5.92 21.81 -19.50
N GLN A 298 -6.66 20.78 -19.08
CA GLN A 298 -7.86 20.93 -18.25
C GLN A 298 -7.55 21.42 -16.83
N ILE A 299 -6.46 20.96 -16.22
CA ILE A 299 -6.00 21.44 -14.92
C ILE A 299 -5.62 22.92 -15.01
N GLU A 300 -4.93 23.33 -16.08
CA GLU A 300 -4.56 24.73 -16.29
C GLU A 300 -5.80 25.64 -16.36
N LEU A 301 -6.83 25.23 -17.09
CA LEU A 301 -8.11 25.93 -17.16
C LEU A 301 -8.79 26.00 -15.78
N ALA A 302 -8.87 24.87 -15.07
CA ALA A 302 -9.49 24.79 -13.75
C ALA A 302 -8.75 25.60 -12.66
N ILE A 303 -7.43 25.75 -12.78
CA ILE A 303 -6.62 26.60 -11.89
C ILE A 303 -6.89 28.09 -12.17
N ASN A 304 -6.98 28.47 -13.43
CA ASN A 304 -7.17 29.87 -13.83
C ASN A 304 -8.63 30.34 -13.62
N ASP A 305 -9.59 29.41 -13.68
CA ASP A 305 -10.99 29.67 -13.39
C ASP A 305 -11.56 28.55 -12.48
N PRO A 306 -11.70 28.80 -11.16
CA PRO A 306 -12.29 27.83 -10.23
C PRO A 306 -13.75 27.48 -10.53
N SER A 307 -14.46 28.30 -11.31
CA SER A 307 -15.82 28.02 -11.78
C SER A 307 -15.85 27.25 -13.10
N TYR A 308 -14.68 26.99 -13.70
CA TYR A 308 -14.57 26.18 -14.90
C TYR A 308 -15.01 24.75 -14.63
N PHE A 309 -16.04 24.35 -15.37
CA PHE A 309 -16.46 22.97 -15.55
C PHE A 309 -16.50 22.75 -17.06
N PRO A 310 -15.91 21.66 -17.58
CA PRO A 310 -16.21 21.28 -18.95
C PRO A 310 -17.72 21.08 -19.07
N ASP A 311 -18.35 21.69 -20.09
CA ASP A 311 -19.79 21.51 -20.39
C ASP A 311 -20.13 20.02 -20.32
N ASP A 312 -21.32 19.69 -19.77
CA ASP A 312 -21.82 18.31 -19.53
C ASP A 312 -21.10 17.28 -20.41
N VAL A 313 -20.04 16.67 -19.88
CA VAL A 313 -19.17 15.77 -20.65
C VAL A 313 -20.05 14.63 -21.14
N GLU A 314 -20.38 14.62 -22.43
CA GLU A 314 -21.21 13.59 -23.05
C GLU A 314 -20.55 12.23 -22.82
N VAL A 315 -21.27 11.35 -22.13
CA VAL A 315 -20.81 10.00 -21.84
C VAL A 315 -21.41 9.07 -22.90
N PRO A 316 -20.62 8.17 -23.51
CA PRO A 316 -21.18 7.09 -24.31
C PRO A 316 -22.23 6.32 -23.50
N GLU A 317 -23.40 6.03 -24.09
CA GLU A 317 -24.40 5.16 -23.45
C GLU A 317 -23.74 3.83 -23.06
N VAL A 318 -23.66 3.57 -21.76
CA VAL A 318 -23.25 2.27 -21.23
C VAL A 318 -24.53 1.58 -20.78
N LYS A 319 -24.78 0.38 -21.31
CA LYS A 319 -25.98 -0.41 -21.00
C LYS A 319 -26.17 -0.45 -19.48
N GLU A 320 -27.32 0.02 -19.01
CA GLU A 320 -27.74 -0.17 -17.64
C GLU A 320 -27.60 -1.66 -17.31
N PHE A 321 -26.79 -1.99 -16.30
CA PHE A 321 -26.84 -3.32 -15.72
C PHE A 321 -28.22 -3.45 -15.09
N GLU A 322 -29.04 -4.33 -15.65
CA GLU A 322 -30.30 -4.75 -15.04
C GLU A 322 -30.00 -5.19 -13.60
N ASP A 323 -30.80 -4.69 -12.66
CA ASP A 323 -30.78 -5.10 -11.26
C ASP A 323 -30.70 -6.63 -11.18
N VAL A 324 -29.63 -7.14 -10.57
CA VAL A 324 -29.54 -8.57 -10.23
C VAL A 324 -30.74 -8.87 -9.34
N PRO A 325 -31.65 -9.80 -9.72
CA PRO A 325 -32.80 -10.12 -8.90
C PRO A 325 -32.33 -10.56 -7.51
N GLU A 326 -33.07 -10.15 -6.48
CA GLU A 326 -32.87 -10.40 -5.04
C GLU A 326 -32.97 -11.91 -4.65
N ASN A 327 -32.78 -12.83 -5.61
CA ASN A 327 -33.23 -14.22 -5.54
C ASN A 327 -32.11 -15.26 -5.70
N LEU A 328 -30.82 -14.89 -5.65
CA LEU A 328 -29.75 -15.88 -5.55
C LEU A 328 -29.44 -16.14 -4.06
N GLN A 329 -30.31 -16.96 -3.46
CA GLN A 329 -29.97 -17.75 -2.28
C GLN A 329 -28.80 -18.65 -2.68
N TYR A 330 -27.60 -18.37 -2.16
CA TYR A 330 -26.54 -19.36 -2.15
C TYR A 330 -26.96 -20.47 -1.19
N GLU A 331 -27.36 -21.60 -1.76
CA GLU A 331 -27.52 -22.84 -1.01
C GLU A 331 -26.17 -23.27 -0.45
N ASP A 332 -26.21 -23.54 0.85
CA ASP A 332 -25.23 -24.24 1.66
C ASP A 332 -24.91 -25.61 1.03
N LEU A 333 -23.72 -25.74 0.44
CA LEU A 333 -23.14 -27.04 0.12
C LEU A 333 -21.97 -27.27 1.08
N GLY A 334 -22.31 -27.94 2.17
CA GLY A 334 -21.39 -28.46 3.16
C GLY A 334 -20.48 -29.57 2.62
N ASP A 335 -19.39 -29.74 3.36
CA ASP A 335 -18.42 -30.84 3.38
C ASP A 335 -18.94 -32.16 2.81
N GLU A 336 -18.23 -32.76 1.85
CA GLU A 336 -17.80 -34.17 1.84
C GLU A 336 -16.66 -34.34 0.81
N ASP A 337 -15.44 -34.72 1.26
CA ASP A 337 -14.62 -35.78 0.64
C ASP A 337 -13.20 -35.84 1.23
N GLU A 338 -13.09 -36.46 2.41
CA GLU A 338 -11.89 -37.22 2.77
C GLU A 338 -12.20 -38.71 2.58
N GLN A 339 -11.54 -39.41 1.65
CA GLN A 339 -11.26 -40.83 1.81
C GLN A 339 -10.11 -41.39 0.95
N LYS A 340 -9.14 -41.96 1.69
CA LYS A 340 -8.38 -43.21 1.46
C LYS A 340 -7.39 -43.27 0.29
N VAL A 341 -6.11 -43.25 0.65
CA VAL A 341 -5.06 -44.03 -0.03
C VAL A 341 -4.63 -45.16 0.90
N GLN A 342 -4.67 -46.39 0.39
CA GLN A 342 -4.35 -47.64 1.08
C GLN A 342 -2.84 -47.82 1.25
N ASP A 343 -2.44 -48.28 2.44
CA ASP A 343 -1.13 -48.87 2.71
C ASP A 343 -0.98 -50.24 2.01
N GLN A 344 0.22 -50.49 1.50
CA GLN A 344 0.75 -51.84 1.28
C GLN A 344 2.12 -51.99 1.98
N GLU A 345 2.28 -53.14 2.60
CA GLU A 345 3.22 -53.53 3.66
C GLU A 345 4.59 -54.01 3.13
N SER A 346 5.70 -53.82 3.89
CA SER A 346 6.62 -54.92 4.28
C SER A 346 7.88 -54.52 5.10
N SER A 347 8.07 -55.28 6.19
CA SER A 347 9.33 -55.72 6.85
C SER A 347 10.05 -54.86 7.93
N LEU A 348 9.67 -55.14 9.18
CA LEU A 348 10.46 -55.41 10.40
C LEU A 348 11.86 -54.80 10.60
N VAL A 349 11.99 -53.94 11.63
CA VAL A 349 13.11 -53.93 12.61
C VAL A 349 12.65 -53.30 13.95
N ASP A 350 13.13 -53.89 15.04
CA ASP A 350 12.64 -53.80 16.42
C ASP A 350 13.00 -52.49 17.14
N LEU A 351 12.08 -52.00 17.98
CA LEU A 351 12.08 -50.74 18.71
C LEU A 351 12.21 -51.05 20.20
N GLU A 352 13.26 -50.57 20.89
CA GLU A 352 13.12 -50.30 22.33
C GLU A 352 14.08 -49.27 22.94
N GLU A 353 15.05 -48.71 22.20
CA GLU A 353 16.03 -47.76 22.78
C GLU A 353 16.26 -46.46 21.99
N LEU A 354 15.20 -45.89 21.39
CA LEU A 354 15.22 -44.51 20.86
C LEU A 354 14.00 -43.65 21.23
N GLY A 355 12.99 -44.24 21.89
CA GLY A 355 11.72 -43.57 22.17
C GLY A 355 11.78 -42.46 23.22
N SER A 356 12.71 -42.53 24.17
CA SER A 356 12.78 -41.57 25.28
C SER A 356 13.42 -40.24 24.88
N VAL A 357 14.52 -40.28 24.10
CA VAL A 357 15.23 -39.09 23.63
C VAL A 357 14.41 -38.33 22.58
N MET A 358 13.69 -39.05 21.70
CA MET A 358 12.82 -38.42 20.71
C MET A 358 11.56 -37.79 21.33
N LYS A 359 11.04 -38.33 22.44
CA LYS A 359 9.91 -37.72 23.18
C LYS A 359 10.33 -36.43 23.88
N GLU A 360 11.51 -36.38 24.47
CA GLU A 360 12.03 -35.16 25.11
C GLU A 360 12.40 -34.09 24.09
N GLN A 361 13.04 -34.46 22.98
CA GLN A 361 13.32 -33.52 21.89
C GLN A 361 12.05 -33.02 21.20
N LYS A 362 11.02 -33.86 21.05
CA LYS A 362 9.72 -33.45 20.51
C LYS A 362 9.00 -32.48 21.45
N LYS A 363 9.01 -32.73 22.76
CA LYS A 363 8.46 -31.80 23.76
C LYS A 363 9.21 -30.47 23.80
N HIS A 364 10.54 -30.50 23.73
CA HIS A 364 11.36 -29.29 23.72
C HIS A 364 11.21 -28.51 22.40
N LYS A 365 11.05 -29.21 21.27
CA LYS A 365 10.77 -28.60 19.96
C LYS A 365 9.35 -28.05 19.89
N GLU A 366 8.36 -28.71 20.49
CA GLU A 366 6.98 -28.23 20.61
C GLU A 366 6.90 -27.01 21.53
N GLN A 367 7.64 -26.99 22.66
CA GLN A 367 7.75 -25.80 23.52
C GLN A 367 8.47 -24.64 22.81
N LEU A 368 9.58 -24.89 22.12
CA LEU A 368 10.30 -23.87 21.35
C LEU A 368 9.49 -23.34 20.15
N VAL A 369 8.67 -24.18 19.52
CA VAL A 369 7.76 -23.78 18.43
C VAL A 369 6.59 -22.98 19.00
N GLU A 370 6.04 -23.34 20.15
CA GLU A 370 4.95 -22.61 20.82
C GLU A 370 5.43 -21.25 21.36
N GLU A 371 6.65 -21.19 21.91
CA GLU A 371 7.31 -19.95 22.33
C GLU A 371 7.64 -19.05 21.13
N LYS A 372 8.16 -19.61 20.02
CA LYS A 372 8.33 -18.86 18.75
C LYS A 372 7.01 -18.44 18.11
N LYS A 373 5.92 -19.19 18.27
CA LYS A 373 4.58 -18.81 17.78
C LYS A 373 4.02 -17.64 18.57
N LYS A 374 4.26 -17.60 19.88
CA LYS A 374 3.94 -16.45 20.74
C LYS A 374 4.75 -15.21 20.37
N GLU A 375 5.99 -15.35 19.90
CA GLU A 375 6.78 -14.22 19.37
C GLU A 375 6.27 -13.68 18.01
N ILE A 376 5.43 -14.42 17.26
CA ILE A 376 5.01 -14.04 15.90
C ILE A 376 3.54 -13.58 15.83
N LEU A 377 2.70 -13.88 16.83
CA LEU A 377 1.30 -13.45 16.83
C LEU A 377 1.16 -11.97 17.20
N ARG A 378 0.68 -11.17 16.24
CA ARG A 378 0.38 -9.75 16.44
C ARG A 378 -0.94 -9.53 17.19
N GLU A 379 -1.01 -8.48 17.99
CA GLU A 379 -2.28 -7.98 18.54
C GLU A 379 -3.25 -7.57 17.43
N MET A 380 -4.55 -7.73 17.68
CA MET A 380 -5.57 -7.33 16.72
C MET A 380 -5.77 -5.81 16.68
N VAL A 381 -5.74 -5.17 17.85
CA VAL A 381 -5.91 -3.72 17.98
C VAL A 381 -4.54 -3.04 18.01
N THR A 382 -4.13 -2.46 16.89
CA THR A 382 -2.87 -1.71 16.78
C THR A 382 -2.86 -0.47 17.71
N PRO A 383 -1.69 0.07 18.08
CA PRO A 383 -1.61 1.28 18.91
C PRO A 383 -2.33 2.50 18.32
N ALA A 384 -2.36 2.63 16.98
CA ALA A 384 -3.10 3.68 16.29
C ALA A 384 -4.62 3.47 16.43
N LEU A 385 -5.10 2.25 16.17
CA LEU A 385 -6.52 1.91 16.28
C LEU A 385 -7.02 2.04 17.72
N ARG A 386 -6.21 1.61 18.71
CA ARG A 386 -6.51 1.76 20.14
C ARG A 386 -6.75 3.23 20.51
N ARG A 387 -5.89 4.15 20.05
CA ARG A 387 -6.05 5.59 20.30
C ARG A 387 -7.34 6.13 19.67
N ASN A 388 -7.66 5.72 18.44
CA ASN A 388 -8.89 6.16 17.76
C ASN A 388 -10.14 5.65 18.50
N LEU A 389 -10.24 4.35 18.75
CA LEU A 389 -11.39 3.75 19.44
C LEU A 389 -11.55 4.32 20.86
N THR A 390 -10.45 4.57 21.57
CA THR A 390 -10.52 5.19 22.91
C THR A 390 -11.15 6.59 22.86
N LYS A 391 -10.82 7.42 21.85
CA LYS A 391 -11.46 8.73 21.64
C LYS A 391 -12.96 8.60 21.37
N GLN A 392 -13.39 7.52 20.72
CA GLN A 392 -14.81 7.21 20.46
C GLN A 392 -15.56 6.65 21.68
N GLY A 393 -14.90 6.55 22.84
CA GLY A 393 -15.49 6.11 24.10
C GLY A 393 -15.42 4.61 24.36
N TYR A 394 -14.65 3.85 23.58
CA TYR A 394 -14.36 2.46 23.89
C TYR A 394 -13.32 2.36 25.03
N ARG A 395 -13.44 1.30 25.82
CA ARG A 395 -12.38 0.79 26.70
C ARG A 395 -11.91 -0.52 26.09
N ILE A 396 -10.73 -0.50 25.49
CA ILE A 396 -10.14 -1.67 24.83
C ILE A 396 -9.56 -2.60 25.89
N ILE A 397 -9.89 -3.89 25.79
CA ILE A 397 -9.51 -4.93 26.74
C ILE A 397 -8.57 -5.89 26.01
N GLY A 398 -7.38 -6.08 26.57
CA GLY A 398 -6.36 -6.94 25.98
C GLY A 398 -5.98 -6.52 24.56
N SER A 399 -5.77 -7.51 23.71
CA SER A 399 -5.33 -7.39 22.32
C SER A 399 -6.47 -7.26 21.32
N HIS A 400 -7.71 -7.62 21.69
CA HIS A 400 -8.81 -7.72 20.71
C HIS A 400 -10.23 -7.33 21.18
N SER A 401 -10.47 -7.21 22.48
CA SER A 401 -11.83 -7.02 23.02
C SER A 401 -12.13 -5.57 23.38
N GLY A 402 -13.39 -5.26 23.67
CA GLY A 402 -13.76 -3.92 24.13
C GLY A 402 -15.13 -3.81 24.77
N VAL A 403 -15.26 -2.81 25.64
CA VAL A 403 -16.52 -2.41 26.27
C VAL A 403 -16.78 -0.92 26.05
N LYS A 404 -18.04 -0.54 25.92
CA LYS A 404 -18.47 0.85 25.70
C LYS A 404 -19.72 1.17 26.49
N MET A 405 -19.93 2.44 26.82
CA MET A 405 -21.19 2.87 27.44
C MET A 405 -22.30 2.85 26.39
N CYS A 406 -23.34 2.05 26.64
CA CYS A 406 -24.50 1.97 25.78
C CYS A 406 -25.21 3.33 25.67
N ARG A 407 -25.64 3.68 24.45
CA ARG A 407 -26.41 4.90 24.16
C ARG A 407 -27.60 5.08 25.12
N TRP A 408 -28.33 4.00 25.40
CA TRP A 408 -29.53 4.03 26.25
C TRP A 408 -29.20 4.16 27.73
N THR A 409 -28.09 3.58 28.20
CA THR A 409 -27.57 3.84 29.55
C THR A 409 -27.25 5.32 29.70
N LYS A 410 -26.58 5.91 28.70
CA LYS A 410 -26.29 7.35 28.63
C LYS A 410 -27.56 8.22 28.69
N ALA A 411 -28.63 7.80 28.02
CA ALA A 411 -29.90 8.51 27.97
C ALA A 411 -30.67 8.41 29.30
N MET A 412 -30.73 7.20 29.87
CA MET A 412 -31.41 6.91 31.13
C MET A 412 -30.76 7.64 32.31
N LEU A 413 -29.42 7.69 32.36
CA LEU A 413 -28.67 8.48 33.35
C LEU A 413 -28.95 9.99 33.27
N ARG A 414 -29.40 10.50 32.10
CA ARG A 414 -29.83 11.89 31.92
C ARG A 414 -31.33 12.11 32.13
N GLY A 415 -32.06 11.09 32.60
CA GLY A 415 -33.51 11.16 32.79
C GLY A 415 -34.31 11.18 31.49
N ARG A 416 -33.74 10.78 30.35
CA ARG A 416 -34.41 10.77 29.03
C ARG A 416 -35.07 9.43 28.68
N GLY A 417 -35.24 8.54 29.66
CA GLY A 417 -35.83 7.20 29.48
C GLY A 417 -34.82 6.10 29.13
N GLY A 418 -35.29 4.85 29.19
CA GLY A 418 -34.48 3.64 28.93
C GLY A 418 -34.73 3.02 27.55
N CYS A 419 -34.00 1.95 27.24
CA CYS A 419 -34.21 1.17 26.02
C CYS A 419 -35.46 0.27 26.11
N TYR A 420 -35.74 -0.48 25.03
CA TYR A 420 -36.80 -1.49 25.01
C TYR A 420 -36.70 -2.48 26.19
N LYS A 421 -35.48 -2.86 26.62
CA LYS A 421 -35.33 -3.80 27.75
C LYS A 421 -35.85 -3.22 29.06
N HIS A 422 -35.70 -1.91 29.26
CA HIS A 422 -36.27 -1.24 30.42
C HIS A 422 -37.80 -1.19 30.32
N THR A 423 -38.33 -0.81 29.16
CA THR A 423 -39.77 -0.69 28.93
C THR A 423 -40.51 -2.02 29.07
N PHE A 424 -39.98 -3.10 28.48
CA PHE A 424 -40.66 -4.40 28.43
C PHE A 424 -40.32 -5.33 29.60
N TYR A 425 -39.10 -5.24 30.16
CA TYR A 425 -38.63 -6.17 31.19
C TYR A 425 -38.24 -5.51 32.50
N GLY A 426 -38.36 -4.18 32.63
CA GLY A 426 -37.96 -3.45 33.84
C GLY A 426 -36.45 -3.40 34.11
N ILE A 427 -35.61 -3.93 33.20
CA ILE A 427 -34.16 -3.97 33.36
C ILE A 427 -33.60 -2.56 33.17
N SER A 428 -32.98 -2.01 34.21
CA SER A 428 -32.36 -0.69 34.10
C SER A 428 -31.13 -0.75 33.21
N SER A 429 -30.93 0.25 32.35
CA SER A 429 -29.87 0.18 31.32
C SER A 429 -28.45 0.12 31.90
N TYR A 430 -28.21 0.57 33.14
CA TYR A 430 -26.92 0.42 33.83
C TYR A 430 -26.64 -1.02 34.31
N GLN A 431 -27.64 -1.90 34.31
CA GLN A 431 -27.48 -3.32 34.63
C GLN A 431 -27.07 -4.13 33.39
N CYS A 432 -27.03 -3.50 32.21
CA CYS A 432 -26.60 -4.11 30.95
C CYS A 432 -25.20 -3.65 30.58
N MET A 433 -24.40 -4.56 30.02
CA MET A 433 -23.05 -4.28 29.52
C MET A 433 -23.01 -4.39 28.00
N GLU A 434 -22.54 -3.34 27.33
CA GLU A 434 -22.28 -3.34 25.89
C GLU A 434 -20.81 -3.71 25.66
N MET A 435 -20.56 -5.02 25.57
CA MET A 435 -19.24 -5.64 25.46
C MET A 435 -19.16 -6.51 24.20
N THR A 436 -17.98 -6.57 23.60
CA THR A 436 -17.65 -7.56 22.56
C THR A 436 -16.38 -8.32 22.93
N PRO A 437 -16.36 -9.66 22.81
CA PRO A 437 -15.17 -10.49 23.00
C PRO A 437 -14.26 -10.46 21.77
N SER A 438 -14.64 -9.73 20.72
CA SER A 438 -13.84 -9.46 19.54
C SER A 438 -14.32 -8.18 18.90
N LEU A 439 -13.43 -7.21 18.72
CA LEU A 439 -13.71 -6.06 17.86
C LEU A 439 -13.70 -6.48 16.39
N ALA A 440 -13.00 -7.55 16.00
CA ALA A 440 -13.08 -8.07 14.65
C ALA A 440 -14.45 -8.72 14.37
N CYS A 441 -15.15 -8.18 13.38
CA CYS A 441 -16.47 -8.63 13.01
C CYS A 441 -16.66 -8.56 11.49
N ALA A 442 -16.87 -9.71 10.86
CA ALA A 442 -17.07 -9.80 9.41
C ALA A 442 -18.41 -9.24 8.93
N ASN A 443 -19.38 -9.07 9.83
CA ASN A 443 -20.76 -8.77 9.43
C ASN A 443 -21.09 -7.27 9.36
N LYS A 444 -20.16 -6.37 9.73
CA LYS A 444 -20.25 -4.89 9.67
C LYS A 444 -21.69 -4.31 9.73
N CYS A 445 -22.51 -4.74 10.69
CA CYS A 445 -23.95 -4.46 10.64
C CYS A 445 -24.25 -2.95 10.75
N VAL A 446 -25.26 -2.47 10.02
CA VAL A 446 -25.68 -1.05 9.99
C VAL A 446 -26.07 -0.51 11.37
N PHE A 447 -26.66 -1.35 12.21
CA PHE A 447 -27.08 -1.03 13.58
C PHE A 447 -26.02 -1.42 14.63
N CYS A 448 -24.82 -1.80 14.19
CA CYS A 448 -23.78 -2.23 15.11
C CYS A 448 -23.25 -1.04 15.91
N TRP A 449 -23.15 -1.22 17.22
CA TRP A 449 -22.48 -0.24 18.08
C TRP A 449 -20.95 -0.27 17.92
N ARG A 450 -20.41 -1.38 17.40
CA ARG A 450 -18.99 -1.56 17.03
C ARG A 450 -18.71 -0.82 15.73
N HIS A 451 -17.66 -0.02 15.72
CA HIS A 451 -17.32 0.86 14.61
C HIS A 451 -16.87 0.08 13.36
N HIS A 452 -17.10 0.63 12.17
CA HIS A 452 -16.74 0.00 10.89
C HIS A 452 -15.23 -0.05 10.62
N THR A 453 -14.44 0.69 11.40
CA THR A 453 -12.96 0.70 11.39
C THR A 453 -12.36 -0.51 12.10
N ASN A 454 -13.18 -1.42 12.62
CA ASN A 454 -12.67 -2.62 13.27
C ASN A 454 -12.11 -3.60 12.24
N PRO A 455 -11.10 -4.41 12.62
CA PRO A 455 -10.49 -5.38 11.71
C PRO A 455 -11.52 -6.41 11.21
N VAL A 456 -11.36 -6.89 9.99
CA VAL A 456 -12.21 -7.97 9.43
C VAL A 456 -11.33 -9.17 9.10
N GLY A 457 -11.83 -10.36 9.39
CA GLY A 457 -11.21 -11.62 9.02
C GLY A 457 -12.23 -12.76 9.10
N ARG A 458 -12.12 -13.72 8.18
CA ARG A 458 -12.88 -14.99 8.23
C ARG A 458 -12.22 -16.02 9.17
N GLU A 459 -10.92 -15.86 9.42
CA GLU A 459 -10.12 -16.72 10.30
C GLU A 459 -9.45 -15.91 11.40
N TRP A 460 -9.32 -16.51 12.59
CA TRP A 460 -8.67 -15.89 13.73
C TRP A 460 -7.15 -16.08 13.68
N ARG A 461 -6.41 -14.99 13.45
CA ARG A 461 -4.95 -14.98 13.30
C ARG A 461 -4.21 -14.11 14.32
N TRP A 462 -4.92 -13.68 15.37
CA TRP A 462 -4.40 -12.75 16.37
C TRP A 462 -4.18 -13.44 17.70
N VAL A 463 -3.46 -12.75 18.60
CA VAL A 463 -3.37 -13.13 20.01
C VAL A 463 -4.77 -13.35 20.57
N MET A 464 -4.95 -14.44 21.31
CA MET A 464 -6.22 -14.79 21.96
C MET A 464 -6.07 -14.58 23.46
N ASP A 465 -6.65 -13.50 23.97
CA ASP A 465 -6.66 -13.22 25.40
C ASP A 465 -7.56 -14.23 26.16
N PRO A 466 -7.20 -14.62 27.41
CA PRO A 466 -8.00 -15.57 28.21
C PRO A 466 -9.42 -15.07 28.52
N PRO A 467 -10.46 -15.93 28.45
CA PRO A 467 -11.84 -15.53 28.71
C PRO A 467 -12.08 -14.91 30.09
N GLU A 468 -11.45 -15.44 31.14
CA GLU A 468 -11.58 -14.94 32.51
C GLU A 468 -11.05 -13.50 32.63
N PHE A 469 -9.87 -13.25 32.03
CA PHE A 469 -9.29 -11.91 31.95
C PHE A 469 -10.21 -10.93 31.22
N LEU A 470 -10.80 -11.36 30.10
CA LEU A 470 -11.74 -10.53 29.33
C LEU A 470 -12.97 -10.14 30.16
N LEU A 471 -13.55 -11.08 30.91
CA LEU A 471 -14.73 -10.85 31.73
C LEU A 471 -14.43 -9.91 32.91
N GLU A 472 -13.31 -10.14 33.60
CA GLU A 472 -12.88 -9.33 34.75
C GLU A 472 -12.62 -7.88 34.32
N GLU A 473 -11.83 -7.68 33.28
CA GLU A 473 -11.51 -6.35 32.77
C GLU A 473 -12.72 -5.69 32.11
N ALA A 474 -13.61 -6.42 31.44
CA ALA A 474 -14.87 -5.86 30.93
C ALA A 474 -15.74 -5.33 32.06
N THR A 475 -15.92 -6.10 33.13
CA THR A 475 -16.73 -5.72 34.29
C THR A 475 -16.14 -4.50 34.99
N LYS A 476 -14.82 -4.48 35.19
CA LYS A 476 -14.10 -3.36 35.80
C LYS A 476 -14.22 -2.09 34.95
N ASN A 477 -13.95 -2.16 33.66
CA ASN A 477 -14.05 -1.01 32.75
C ASN A 477 -15.50 -0.53 32.62
N HIS A 478 -16.49 -1.43 32.60
CA HIS A 478 -17.90 -1.06 32.55
C HIS A 478 -18.33 -0.25 33.78
N ARG A 479 -17.88 -0.61 34.99
CA ARG A 479 -18.20 0.11 36.22
C ARG A 479 -17.51 1.48 36.32
N GLN A 480 -16.41 1.68 35.60
CA GLN A 480 -15.69 2.96 35.55
C GLN A 480 -16.27 3.96 34.55
N LEU A 481 -16.98 3.47 33.52
CA LEU A 481 -17.69 4.28 32.53
C LEU A 481 -18.95 4.87 33.15
#